data_AF-A0A6I5CM24-F1
#
_entry.id   AF-A0A6I5CM24-F1
#
_cell.length_a   1.000
_cell.length_b   1.000
_cell.length_c   1.000
_cell.angle_alpha   90.00
_cell.angle_beta   90.00
_cell.angle_gamma   90.00
#
_symmetry.space_group_name_H-M   'P 1'
#
loop_
_entity.id
_entity.type
_entity.pdbx_description
1 polymer ?
#
loop_
_entity_poly.entity_id
_entity_poly.type
_entity_poly.pdbx_seq_one_letter_code
_entity_poly.pdbx_strand_id
1 'polypeptide(L)'
;MTSFAPDSIVLNRKLPLWYQVSQSLRASILGRSPRDPLRLPTEEQLAGHYGVSVLTMRQALKELEEEGLITRHRRRGTFIAPTAHRGAPVRLLGSVDAIVAQQSGMTTELLDHGTAPVTAELAEFFPDLEEVAAYHRLRSDEKTGEPTNHARNYVRPELAERISPDDLVRWPMTKVLRDVVGAGISRITDTVQARLADPETA
;
A
#
# COMPACT_ATOMS: atom_id res chain seq x y z
N MET A 1 5.11 27.73 22.19
CA MET A 1 5.37 26.28 22.07
C MET A 1 5.28 25.95 20.61
N THR A 2 6.38 25.62 19.95
CA THR A 2 6.38 25.11 18.58
C THR A 2 5.51 23.85 18.56
N SER A 3 4.56 23.76 17.64
CA SER A 3 3.73 22.58 17.43
C SER A 3 4.39 21.72 16.34
N PHE A 4 4.26 20.40 16.41
CA PHE A 4 4.66 19.54 15.31
C PHE A 4 3.90 19.96 14.04
N ALA A 5 4.63 20.29 12.97
CA ALA A 5 4.06 20.71 11.70
C ALA A 5 4.54 19.72 10.63
N PRO A 6 3.64 18.86 10.11
CA PRO A 6 4.03 17.92 9.07
C PRO A 6 4.17 18.60 7.71
N ASP A 7 4.80 17.91 6.78
CA ASP A 7 4.97 18.39 5.42
C ASP A 7 3.63 18.41 4.66
N SER A 8 3.42 19.44 3.85
CA SER A 8 2.28 19.50 2.95
C SER A 8 2.51 18.63 1.71
N ILE A 9 1.45 18.00 1.21
CA ILE A 9 1.51 17.14 0.02
C ILE A 9 0.45 17.55 -1.01
N VAL A 10 0.73 17.28 -2.28
CA VAL A 10 -0.28 17.34 -3.36
C VAL A 10 -1.06 16.02 -3.34
N LEU A 11 -2.36 16.10 -3.07
CA LEU A 11 -3.23 14.92 -2.99
C LEU A 11 -3.61 14.39 -4.38
N ASN A 12 -3.30 13.12 -4.62
CA ASN A 12 -3.79 12.36 -5.76
C ASN A 12 -5.15 11.73 -5.42
N ARG A 13 -6.21 12.15 -6.10
CA ARG A 13 -7.57 11.63 -5.86
C ARG A 13 -7.78 10.16 -6.27
N LYS A 14 -6.84 9.56 -7.01
CA LYS A 14 -6.88 8.14 -7.39
C LYS A 14 -6.43 7.22 -6.25
N LEU A 15 -5.70 7.76 -5.29
CA LEU A 15 -5.29 7.05 -4.08
C LEU A 15 -6.19 7.46 -2.92
N PRO A 16 -6.45 6.57 -1.94
CA PRO A 16 -7.17 6.95 -0.74
C PRO A 16 -6.49 8.11 -0.06
N LEU A 17 -7.27 9.13 0.28
CA LEU A 17 -6.76 10.34 0.89
C LEU A 17 -6.15 10.04 2.26
N TRP A 18 -6.75 9.13 3.03
CA TRP A 18 -6.23 8.73 4.34
C TRP A 18 -4.85 8.08 4.22
N TYR A 19 -4.61 7.31 3.16
CA TYR A 19 -3.35 6.61 2.95
C TYR A 19 -2.23 7.62 2.67
N GLN A 20 -2.47 8.56 1.76
CA GLN A 20 -1.50 9.60 1.42
C GLN A 20 -1.13 10.46 2.63
N VAL A 21 -2.15 10.85 3.41
CA VAL A 21 -1.96 11.60 4.66
C VAL A 21 -1.15 10.78 5.67
N SER A 22 -1.45 9.49 5.83
CA SER A 22 -0.70 8.59 6.72
C SER A 22 0.77 8.49 6.30
N GLN A 23 1.06 8.35 5.00
CA GLN A 23 2.43 8.29 4.50
C GLN A 23 3.20 9.59 4.75
N SER A 24 2.58 10.74 4.51
CA SER A 24 3.20 12.04 4.79
C SER A 24 3.48 12.22 6.28
N LEU A 25 2.48 11.98 7.14
CA LEU A 25 2.65 12.06 8.59
C LEU A 25 3.73 11.09 9.10
N ARG A 26 3.76 9.87 8.57
CA ARG A 26 4.80 8.88 8.88
C ARG A 26 6.19 9.42 8.57
N ALA A 27 6.38 9.97 7.36
CA ALA A 27 7.66 10.54 6.94
C ALA A 27 8.09 11.69 7.87
N SER A 28 7.18 12.61 8.20
CA SER A 28 7.47 13.71 9.12
C SER A 28 7.76 13.23 10.56
N ILE A 29 7.05 12.19 11.05
CA ILE A 29 7.29 11.59 12.37
C ILE A 29 8.67 10.93 12.45
N LEU A 30 9.05 10.13 11.45
CA LEU A 30 10.35 9.44 11.42
C LEU A 30 11.50 10.40 11.11
N GLY A 31 11.21 11.48 10.38
CA GLY A 31 12.16 12.53 10.00
C GLY A 31 12.46 13.54 11.12
N ARG A 32 11.60 13.62 12.14
CA ARG A 32 11.65 14.65 13.21
C ARG A 32 13.01 14.75 13.91
N SER A 33 13.31 15.93 14.42
CA SER A 33 14.40 16.13 15.37
C SER A 33 14.02 15.53 16.74
N PRO A 34 14.98 14.97 17.50
CA PRO A 34 14.74 14.52 18.88
C PRO A 34 14.18 15.62 19.79
N ARG A 35 14.43 16.89 19.46
CA ARG A 35 13.95 18.06 20.19
C ARG A 35 12.54 18.51 19.79
N ASP A 36 11.96 17.92 18.76
CA ASP A 36 10.63 18.29 18.28
C ASP A 36 9.53 17.86 19.27
N PRO A 37 8.42 18.60 19.35
CA PRO A 37 7.29 18.22 20.18
C PRO A 37 6.80 16.82 19.84
N LEU A 38 6.61 16.00 20.88
CA LEU A 38 6.01 14.67 20.72
C LEU A 38 4.49 14.73 20.56
N ARG A 39 3.85 15.88 20.76
CA ARG A 39 2.40 16.01 20.64
C ARG A 39 2.02 16.43 19.24
N LEU A 40 1.17 15.65 18.58
CA LEU A 40 0.59 16.02 17.29
C LEU A 40 -0.48 17.12 17.47
N PRO A 41 -0.71 17.95 16.43
CA PRO A 41 -1.89 18.81 16.37
C PRO A 41 -3.20 17.99 16.46
N THR A 42 -4.30 18.68 16.70
CA THR A 42 -5.64 18.04 16.74
C THR A 42 -6.03 17.44 15.40
N GLU A 43 -6.98 16.48 15.41
CA GLU A 43 -7.51 15.88 14.17
C GLU A 43 -8.04 16.96 13.22
N GLU A 44 -8.70 18.00 13.75
CA GLU A 44 -9.24 19.12 12.97
C GLU A 44 -8.13 19.97 12.34
N GLN A 45 -7.06 20.26 13.10
CA GLN A 45 -5.93 21.05 12.59
C GLN A 45 -5.16 20.29 11.50
N LEU A 46 -4.90 18.99 11.71
CA LEU A 46 -4.26 18.16 10.70
C LEU A 46 -5.15 18.03 9.46
N ALA A 47 -6.46 17.79 9.64
CA ALA A 47 -7.40 17.70 8.54
C ALA A 47 -7.44 18.99 7.72
N GLY A 48 -7.46 20.14 8.39
CA GLY A 48 -7.35 21.46 7.76
C GLY A 48 -6.03 21.67 7.02
N HIS A 49 -4.90 21.24 7.60
CA HIS A 49 -3.58 21.33 6.97
C HIS A 49 -3.52 20.55 5.65
N TYR A 50 -4.02 19.32 5.63
CA TYR A 50 -4.00 18.46 4.44
C TYR A 50 -5.18 18.70 3.48
N GLY A 51 -6.18 19.49 3.87
CA GLY A 51 -7.39 19.69 3.07
C GLY A 51 -8.25 18.42 2.93
N VAL A 52 -8.29 17.58 3.96
CA VAL A 52 -9.10 16.34 3.99
C VAL A 52 -10.20 16.42 5.05
N SER A 53 -11.18 15.51 5.01
CA SER A 53 -12.18 15.42 6.07
C SER A 53 -11.57 14.90 7.38
N VAL A 54 -12.15 15.28 8.52
CA VAL A 54 -11.74 14.77 9.84
C VAL A 54 -11.84 13.24 9.92
N LEU A 55 -12.84 12.64 9.24
CA LEU A 55 -12.97 11.18 9.16
C LEU A 55 -11.77 10.54 8.42
N THR A 56 -11.32 11.15 7.34
CA THR A 56 -10.12 10.72 6.58
C THR A 56 -8.87 10.82 7.44
N MET A 57 -8.72 11.92 8.18
CA MET A 57 -7.62 12.12 9.12
C MET A 57 -7.64 11.07 10.24
N ARG A 58 -8.82 10.77 10.79
CA ARG A 58 -8.97 9.77 11.85
C ARG A 58 -8.53 8.38 11.39
N GLN A 59 -8.85 8.00 10.14
CA GLN A 59 -8.37 6.76 9.54
C GLN A 59 -6.85 6.78 9.37
N ALA A 60 -6.28 7.86 8.83
CA ALA A 60 -4.83 7.99 8.66
C ALA A 60 -4.07 7.82 9.99
N LEU A 61 -4.54 8.48 11.05
CA LEU A 61 -3.99 8.36 12.39
C LEU A 61 -4.21 6.97 13.00
N LYS A 62 -5.20 6.20 12.55
CA LYS A 62 -5.48 4.85 13.08
C LYS A 62 -4.38 3.90 12.63
N GLU A 63 -4.00 3.99 11.36
CA GLU A 63 -2.91 3.19 10.78
C GLU A 63 -1.58 3.47 11.48
N LEU A 64 -1.26 4.75 11.75
CA LEU A 64 -0.04 5.12 12.48
C LEU A 64 -0.04 4.62 13.93
N GLU A 65 -1.21 4.51 14.56
CA GLU A 65 -1.37 3.94 15.89
C GLU A 65 -1.19 2.41 15.87
N GLU A 66 -1.78 1.73 14.89
CA GLU A 66 -1.60 0.30 14.65
C GLU A 66 -0.12 -0.05 14.33
N GLU A 67 0.60 0.85 13.67
CA GLU A 67 2.05 0.74 13.43
C GLU A 67 2.91 0.99 14.67
N GLY A 68 2.31 1.50 15.75
CA GLY A 68 3.01 1.86 16.99
C GLY A 68 3.82 3.17 16.89
N LEU A 69 3.57 4.00 15.88
CA LEU A 69 4.25 5.28 15.69
C LEU A 69 3.65 6.40 16.54
N ILE A 70 2.38 6.25 16.91
CA ILE A 70 1.67 7.19 17.78
C ILE A 70 0.84 6.46 18.84
N THR A 71 0.50 7.17 19.90
CA THR A 71 -0.44 6.72 20.93
C THR A 71 -1.52 7.78 21.15
N ARG A 72 -2.78 7.34 21.27
CA ARG A 72 -3.90 8.23 21.58
C ARG A 72 -4.24 8.16 23.07
N HIS A 73 -4.39 9.33 23.68
CA HIS A 73 -4.82 9.44 25.07
C HIS A 73 -6.10 10.27 25.15
N ARG A 74 -7.16 9.66 25.68
CA ARG A 74 -8.47 10.31 25.84
C ARG A 74 -8.33 11.63 26.60
N ARG A 75 -8.84 12.73 26.01
CA ARG A 75 -8.76 14.12 26.52
C ARG A 75 -7.35 14.72 26.66
N ARG A 76 -6.28 13.99 26.30
CA ARG A 76 -4.90 14.49 26.33
C ARG A 76 -4.32 14.73 24.94
N GLY A 77 -4.87 14.06 23.92
CA GLY A 77 -4.48 14.20 22.53
C GLY A 77 -3.67 13.00 22.03
N THR A 78 -3.05 13.18 20.86
CA THR A 78 -2.25 12.16 20.17
C THR A 78 -0.77 12.50 20.29
N PHE A 79 0.04 11.50 20.61
CA PHE A 79 1.47 11.65 20.86
C PHE A 79 2.27 10.71 19.98
N ILE A 80 3.42 11.17 19.49
CA ILE A 80 4.42 10.36 18.80
C ILE A 80 5.06 9.43 19.82
N ALA A 81 5.11 8.14 19.49
CA ALA A 81 5.69 7.14 20.34
C ALA A 81 7.18 7.44 20.57
N PRO A 82 7.69 7.34 21.81
CA PRO A 82 9.10 7.57 22.10
C PRO A 82 10.04 6.66 21.32
N THR A 83 9.59 5.49 20.88
CA THR A 83 10.35 4.52 20.07
C THR A 83 10.34 4.83 18.56
N ALA A 84 9.55 5.81 18.10
CA ALA A 84 9.53 6.23 16.70
C ALA A 84 10.83 6.99 16.34
N HIS A 85 11.83 6.24 15.89
CA HIS A 85 13.14 6.75 15.48
C HIS A 85 13.56 6.20 14.11
N ARG A 86 14.46 6.91 13.43
CA ARG A 86 15.13 6.44 12.21
C ARG A 86 15.81 5.11 12.47
N GLY A 87 15.40 4.07 11.75
CA GLY A 87 15.87 2.69 11.92
C GLY A 87 14.74 1.68 12.09
N ALA A 88 13.52 2.13 12.39
CA ALA A 88 12.34 1.27 12.25
C ALA A 88 12.17 0.92 10.75
N PRO A 89 11.98 -0.36 10.40
CA PRO A 89 11.77 -0.75 9.02
C PRO A 89 10.57 0.03 8.47
N VAL A 90 10.78 0.66 7.31
CA VAL A 90 9.71 1.30 6.55
C VAL A 90 8.70 0.19 6.23
N ARG A 91 7.56 0.16 6.92
CA ARG A 91 6.42 -0.65 6.46
C ARG A 91 5.94 -0.02 5.16
N LEU A 92 6.41 -0.53 4.04
CA LEU A 92 5.74 -0.37 2.76
C LEU A 92 4.32 -0.93 2.99
N LEU A 93 3.37 0.00 3.11
CA LEU A 93 1.93 -0.21 3.35
C LEU A 93 1.59 -0.97 4.67
N GLY A 94 0.99 -0.26 5.63
CA GLY A 94 0.70 -0.80 6.97
C GLY A 94 -0.47 -1.81 7.02
N SER A 95 -1.31 -1.83 5.98
CA SER A 95 -2.50 -2.68 5.90
C SER A 95 -2.76 -3.15 4.46
N VAL A 96 -3.38 -4.32 4.33
CA VAL A 96 -3.82 -4.87 3.04
C VAL A 96 -4.81 -3.93 2.34
N ASP A 97 -5.63 -3.22 3.11
CA ASP A 97 -6.55 -2.19 2.60
C ASP A 97 -5.81 -1.04 1.92
N ALA A 98 -4.69 -0.58 2.49
CA ALA A 98 -3.86 0.45 1.87
C ALA A 98 -3.34 0.01 0.48
N ILE A 99 -2.91 -1.25 0.37
CA ILE A 99 -2.37 -1.84 -0.85
C ILE A 99 -3.45 -1.94 -1.92
N VAL A 100 -4.59 -2.53 -1.56
CA VAL A 100 -5.74 -2.68 -2.47
C VAL A 100 -6.17 -1.31 -2.99
N ALA A 101 -6.23 -0.34 -2.10
CA ALA A 101 -6.76 0.95 -2.43
C ALA A 101 -5.74 1.82 -3.20
N GLN A 102 -4.43 1.62 -3.01
CA GLN A 102 -3.41 2.18 -3.90
C GLN A 102 -3.53 1.64 -5.33
N GLN A 103 -3.85 0.35 -5.46
CA GLN A 103 -4.02 -0.32 -6.75
C GLN A 103 -5.42 -0.08 -7.36
N SER A 104 -6.30 0.63 -6.66
CA SER A 104 -7.63 1.00 -7.14
C SER A 104 -7.57 2.27 -8.00
N GLY A 105 -8.50 2.42 -8.96
CA GLY A 105 -8.52 3.58 -9.87
C GLY A 105 -7.63 3.44 -11.11
N MET A 106 -7.25 2.21 -11.44
CA MET A 106 -6.57 1.83 -12.68
C MET A 106 -7.51 0.92 -13.48
N THR A 107 -7.50 1.07 -14.80
CA THR A 107 -8.10 0.07 -15.69
C THR A 107 -7.11 -1.07 -15.87
N THR A 108 -7.60 -2.30 -15.99
CA THR A 108 -6.75 -3.48 -16.13
C THR A 108 -7.16 -4.28 -17.35
N GLU A 109 -6.18 -4.64 -18.17
CA GLU A 109 -6.30 -5.61 -19.26
C GLU A 109 -5.52 -6.87 -18.87
N LEU A 110 -6.14 -8.05 -19.01
CA LEU A 110 -5.48 -9.33 -18.84
C LEU A 110 -4.84 -9.72 -20.17
N LEU A 111 -3.51 -9.64 -20.24
CA LEU A 111 -2.75 -9.92 -21.46
C LEU A 111 -2.58 -11.42 -21.69
N ASP A 112 -2.25 -12.16 -20.61
CA ASP A 112 -2.03 -13.60 -20.68
C ASP A 112 -2.35 -14.27 -19.32
N HIS A 113 -2.77 -15.54 -19.37
CA HIS A 113 -2.91 -16.39 -18.18
C HIS A 113 -2.75 -17.88 -18.50
N GLY A 114 -2.18 -18.64 -17.58
CA GLY A 114 -1.96 -20.08 -17.76
C GLY A 114 -1.16 -20.69 -16.63
N THR A 115 -0.51 -21.82 -16.89
CA THR A 115 0.50 -22.40 -16.00
C THR A 115 1.89 -21.96 -16.44
N ALA A 116 2.78 -21.76 -15.48
CA ALA A 116 4.18 -21.46 -15.72
C ALA A 116 5.07 -22.32 -14.81
N PRO A 117 6.26 -22.75 -15.28
CA PRO A 117 7.20 -23.49 -14.45
C PRO A 117 7.76 -22.61 -13.33
N VAL A 118 8.02 -23.21 -12.17
CA VAL A 118 8.73 -22.56 -11.07
C VAL A 118 10.20 -22.41 -11.45
N THR A 119 10.59 -21.19 -11.83
CA THR A 119 11.97 -20.84 -12.15
C THR A 119 12.81 -20.71 -10.87
N ALA A 120 14.14 -20.60 -11.02
CA ALA A 120 15.05 -20.40 -9.88
C ALA A 120 14.69 -19.16 -9.04
N GLU A 121 14.17 -18.10 -9.66
CA GLU A 121 13.73 -16.89 -8.95
C GLU A 121 12.44 -17.10 -8.15
N LEU A 122 11.58 -18.03 -8.59
CA LEU A 122 10.30 -18.33 -7.96
C LEU A 122 10.40 -19.42 -6.90
N ALA A 123 11.43 -20.27 -6.96
CA ALA A 123 11.61 -21.43 -6.09
C ALA A 123 11.59 -21.08 -4.58
N GLU A 124 12.11 -19.92 -4.19
CA GLU A 124 12.07 -19.46 -2.80
C GLU A 124 10.63 -19.21 -2.30
N PHE A 125 9.74 -18.73 -3.17
CA PHE A 125 8.36 -18.39 -2.80
C PHE A 125 7.37 -19.55 -2.96
N PHE A 126 7.71 -20.50 -3.84
CA PHE A 126 6.91 -21.67 -4.17
C PHE A 126 7.71 -22.96 -3.92
N PRO A 127 8.15 -23.21 -2.68
CA PRO A 127 8.81 -24.47 -2.37
C PRO A 127 7.88 -25.63 -2.71
N ASP A 128 8.49 -26.70 -3.21
CA ASP A 128 7.84 -27.98 -3.54
C ASP A 128 6.81 -27.94 -4.69
N LEU A 129 6.80 -26.87 -5.49
CA LEU A 129 5.97 -26.77 -6.69
C LEU A 129 6.82 -26.79 -7.96
N GLU A 130 6.37 -27.55 -8.96
CA GLU A 130 6.96 -27.56 -10.31
C GLU A 130 6.32 -26.48 -11.20
N GLU A 131 5.03 -26.20 -10.99
CA GLU A 131 4.25 -25.22 -11.75
C GLU A 131 3.39 -24.35 -10.84
N VAL A 132 3.11 -23.14 -11.31
CA VAL A 132 2.24 -22.14 -10.68
C VAL A 132 1.27 -21.59 -11.71
N ALA A 133 0.13 -21.08 -11.25
CA ALA A 133 -0.73 -20.28 -12.10
C ALA A 133 -0.08 -18.91 -12.32
N ALA A 134 0.01 -18.47 -13.57
CA ALA A 134 0.59 -17.20 -13.97
C ALA A 134 -0.48 -16.31 -14.62
N TYR A 135 -0.41 -15.03 -14.29
CA TYR A 135 -1.27 -13.99 -14.85
C TYR A 135 -0.41 -12.77 -15.22
N HIS A 136 -0.57 -12.26 -16.43
CA HIS A 136 0.10 -11.05 -16.89
C HIS A 136 -0.93 -10.00 -17.23
N ARG A 137 -0.81 -8.82 -16.60
CA ARG A 137 -1.79 -7.76 -16.70
C ARG A 137 -1.14 -6.44 -17.05
N LEU A 138 -1.79 -5.69 -17.94
CA LEU A 138 -1.47 -4.29 -18.19
C LEU A 138 -2.42 -3.43 -17.39
N ARG A 139 -1.87 -2.51 -16.60
CA ARG A 139 -2.67 -1.51 -15.87
C ARG A 139 -2.46 -0.14 -16.49
N SER A 140 -3.56 0.54 -16.74
CA SER A 140 -3.57 1.85 -17.37
C SER A 140 -4.30 2.87 -16.52
N ASP A 141 -3.87 4.10 -16.65
CA ASP A 141 -4.54 5.23 -16.01
C ASP A 141 -5.97 5.36 -16.55
N GLU A 142 -6.98 5.37 -15.67
CA GLU A 142 -8.40 5.40 -16.10
C GLU A 142 -8.77 6.67 -16.89
N LYS A 143 -8.05 7.77 -16.70
CA LYS A 143 -8.37 9.05 -17.35
C LYS A 143 -7.62 9.27 -18.65
N THR A 144 -6.32 8.94 -18.67
CA THR A 144 -5.48 9.17 -19.85
C THR A 144 -5.43 7.95 -20.76
N GLY A 145 -5.74 6.75 -20.23
CA GLY A 145 -5.58 5.49 -20.93
C GLY A 145 -4.12 5.04 -21.06
N GLU A 146 -3.17 5.82 -20.54
CA GLU A 146 -1.74 5.53 -20.68
C GLU A 146 -1.37 4.30 -19.84
N PRO A 147 -0.62 3.34 -20.41
CA PRO A 147 -0.05 2.23 -19.65
C PRO A 147 0.86 2.73 -18.54
N THR A 148 0.71 2.17 -17.35
CA THR A 148 1.46 2.58 -16.15
C THR A 148 2.25 1.44 -15.53
N ASN A 149 1.80 0.20 -15.69
CA ASN A 149 2.41 -0.94 -15.03
C ASN A 149 2.07 -2.27 -15.74
N HIS A 150 3.09 -3.10 -15.98
CA HIS A 150 2.91 -4.53 -16.22
C HIS A 150 2.97 -5.26 -14.88
N ALA A 151 1.92 -6.01 -14.55
CA ALA A 151 1.82 -6.82 -13.35
C ALA A 151 1.86 -8.30 -13.73
N ARG A 152 2.94 -8.99 -13.34
CA ARG A 152 3.01 -10.46 -13.38
C ARG A 152 2.70 -11.02 -11.99
N ASN A 153 1.70 -11.88 -11.91
CA ASN A 153 1.28 -12.50 -10.67
C ASN A 153 1.39 -14.02 -10.80
N TYR A 154 2.11 -14.62 -9.86
CA TYR A 154 2.22 -16.08 -9.72
C TYR A 154 1.44 -16.49 -8.48
N VAL A 155 0.60 -17.51 -8.62
CA VAL A 155 -0.33 -17.94 -7.58
C VAL A 155 -0.27 -19.46 -7.48
N ARG A 156 -0.33 -19.99 -6.25
CA ARG A 156 -0.39 -21.43 -6.01
C ARG A 156 -1.64 -22.03 -6.69
N PRO A 157 -1.55 -23.20 -7.36
CA PRO A 157 -2.67 -23.79 -8.09
C PRO A 157 -3.98 -23.88 -7.28
N GLU A 158 -3.90 -24.27 -6.00
CA GLU A 158 -5.05 -24.42 -5.09
C GLU A 158 -5.76 -23.09 -4.74
N LEU A 159 -5.08 -21.96 -4.91
CA LEU A 159 -5.71 -20.63 -4.80
C LEU A 159 -6.27 -20.19 -6.15
N ALA A 160 -5.56 -20.51 -7.24
CA ALA A 160 -5.92 -20.15 -8.60
C ALA A 160 -7.23 -20.80 -9.07
N GLU A 161 -7.56 -22.00 -8.60
CA GLU A 161 -8.84 -22.67 -8.86
C GLU A 161 -10.08 -21.82 -8.49
N ARG A 162 -9.91 -20.86 -7.58
CA ARG A 162 -10.97 -19.95 -7.12
C ARG A 162 -10.90 -18.55 -7.76
N ILE A 163 -10.00 -18.34 -8.69
CA ILE A 163 -9.81 -17.05 -9.36
C ILE A 163 -10.45 -17.10 -10.73
N SER A 164 -11.44 -16.23 -10.96
CA SER A 164 -11.95 -15.97 -12.31
C SER A 164 -11.07 -14.92 -13.02
N PRO A 165 -10.72 -15.10 -14.30
CA PRO A 165 -10.10 -14.05 -15.11
C PRO A 165 -10.88 -12.72 -15.10
N ASP A 166 -12.21 -12.78 -15.06
CA ASP A 166 -13.06 -11.58 -15.01
C ASP A 166 -12.86 -10.76 -13.73
N ASP A 167 -12.57 -11.41 -12.61
CA ASP A 167 -12.29 -10.72 -11.35
C ASP A 167 -10.95 -9.98 -11.42
N LEU A 168 -9.99 -10.51 -12.18
CA LEU A 168 -8.66 -9.91 -12.36
C LEU A 168 -8.66 -8.70 -13.29
N VAL A 169 -9.67 -8.58 -14.15
CA VAL A 169 -9.94 -7.39 -14.97
C VAL A 169 -10.60 -6.29 -14.11
N ARG A 170 -11.49 -6.69 -13.19
CA ARG A 170 -12.24 -5.74 -12.34
C ARG A 170 -11.44 -5.25 -11.13
N TRP A 171 -10.59 -6.10 -10.57
CA TRP A 171 -9.96 -5.88 -9.27
C TRP A 171 -8.47 -6.21 -9.26
N PRO A 172 -7.67 -5.48 -8.43
CA PRO A 172 -6.27 -5.84 -8.24
C PRO A 172 -6.13 -7.22 -7.59
N MET A 173 -5.00 -7.91 -7.85
CA MET A 173 -4.78 -9.30 -7.39
C MET A 173 -4.95 -9.44 -5.88
N THR A 174 -4.43 -8.48 -5.12
CA THR A 174 -4.53 -8.46 -3.65
C THR A 174 -5.99 -8.45 -3.17
N LYS A 175 -6.88 -7.73 -3.89
CA LYS A 175 -8.31 -7.71 -3.57
C LYS A 175 -8.97 -9.02 -3.94
N VAL A 176 -8.66 -9.59 -5.10
CA VAL A 176 -9.19 -10.90 -5.52
C VAL A 176 -8.78 -11.99 -4.52
N LEU A 177 -7.50 -12.05 -4.15
CA LEU A 177 -7.02 -13.01 -3.17
C LEU A 177 -7.73 -12.87 -1.82
N ARG A 178 -7.91 -11.65 -1.32
CA ARG A 178 -8.54 -11.40 -0.01
C ARG A 178 -10.06 -11.61 -0.03
N ASP A 179 -10.76 -10.97 -0.97
CA ASP A 179 -12.22 -10.84 -0.96
C ASP A 179 -12.93 -11.96 -1.72
N VAL A 180 -12.33 -12.47 -2.81
CA VAL A 180 -12.95 -13.50 -3.66
C VAL A 180 -12.47 -14.89 -3.26
N VAL A 181 -11.15 -15.09 -3.20
CA VAL A 181 -10.56 -16.38 -2.84
C VAL A 181 -10.67 -16.64 -1.33
N GLY A 182 -10.70 -15.59 -0.51
CA GLY A 182 -10.74 -15.69 0.95
C GLY A 182 -9.39 -16.03 1.57
N ALA A 183 -8.28 -15.68 0.91
CA ALA A 183 -6.93 -15.91 1.41
C ALA A 183 -6.62 -14.96 2.59
N GLY A 184 -6.19 -15.55 3.72
CA GLY A 184 -5.74 -14.80 4.88
C GLY A 184 -4.37 -14.15 4.65
N ILE A 185 -4.35 -12.90 4.21
CA ILE A 185 -3.11 -12.15 3.98
C ILE A 185 -2.58 -11.62 5.32
N SER A 186 -1.58 -12.29 5.88
CA SER A 186 -0.95 -11.92 7.16
C SER A 186 0.32 -11.07 6.99
N ARG A 187 1.03 -11.23 5.88
CA ARG A 187 2.29 -10.55 5.59
C ARG A 187 2.45 -10.33 4.09
N ILE A 188 2.90 -9.15 3.72
CA ILE A 188 3.34 -8.81 2.35
C ILE A 188 4.76 -8.29 2.46
N THR A 189 5.64 -8.76 1.59
CA THR A 189 7.05 -8.36 1.51
C THR A 189 7.27 -7.71 0.16
N ASP A 190 7.64 -6.43 0.16
CA ASP A 190 7.90 -5.66 -1.06
C ASP A 190 9.40 -5.42 -1.24
N THR A 191 9.89 -5.59 -2.46
CA THR A 191 11.26 -5.24 -2.87
C THR A 191 11.20 -4.28 -4.05
N VAL A 192 11.93 -3.17 -3.97
CA VAL A 192 11.96 -2.13 -5.01
C VAL A 192 13.36 -2.01 -5.60
N GLN A 193 13.45 -1.94 -6.92
CA GLN A 193 14.69 -1.82 -7.66
C GLN A 193 14.49 -0.98 -8.93
N ALA A 194 15.55 -0.32 -9.39
CA ALA A 194 15.57 0.39 -10.67
C ALA A 194 16.22 -0.48 -11.75
N ARG A 195 15.58 -0.60 -12.92
CA ARG A 195 16.07 -1.34 -14.09
C ARG A 195 15.72 -0.57 -15.37
N LEU A 196 16.43 -0.84 -16.46
CA LEU A 196 16.02 -0.37 -17.79
C LEU A 196 14.78 -1.16 -18.23
N ALA A 197 13.89 -0.51 -18.98
CA ALA A 197 12.77 -1.19 -19.61
C ALA A 197 13.28 -2.20 -20.65
N ASP A 198 12.71 -3.40 -20.63
CA ASP A 198 12.91 -4.39 -21.68
C ASP A 198 11.95 -4.11 -22.85
N PRO A 199 12.11 -4.76 -24.02
CA PRO A 199 11.26 -4.49 -25.19
C PRO A 199 9.76 -4.70 -24.97
N GLU A 200 9.37 -5.47 -23.96
CA GLU A 200 7.98 -5.72 -23.62
C GLU A 200 7.39 -4.62 -22.73
N THR A 201 8.24 -3.98 -21.91
CA THR A 201 7.86 -2.96 -20.94
C THR A 201 8.26 -1.52 -21.33
N ALA A 202 8.87 -1.36 -22.52
CA ALA A 202 9.27 -0.07 -23.10
C ALA A 202 8.14 0.57 -23.92
#